data_AF-A0AAD4XET7-F1
#
_entry.id   AF-A0AAD4XET7-F1
#
_cell.length_a   1.000
_cell.length_b   1.000
_cell.length_c   1.000
_cell.angle_alpha   90.00
_cell.angle_beta   90.00
_cell.angle_gamma   90.00
#
_symmetry.space_group_name_H-M   'P 1'
#
loop_
_entity.id
_entity.type
_entity.pdbx_description
1 polymer ?
#
loop_
_entity_poly.entity_id
_entity_poly.type
_entity_poly.pdbx_seq_one_letter_code
_entity_poly.pdbx_strand_id
1 'polypeptide(L)'
;MEKVGKDWVYEVLKASTLLLHCASSFFFIVQVFAAVFGSDDPLLQHNSVVFLRVFRASFFCNLVGVFCVNPSSRREYHLFKKFIHIISVISSSFFMVLGCRLWISFTAQHP
;
A
#
# COMPACT_ATOMS: atom_id res chain seq x y z
N MET A 1 10.00 -33.29 -11.78
CA MET A 1 9.20 -32.09 -11.44
C MET A 1 10.04 -31.22 -10.53
N GLU A 2 10.50 -30.09 -11.03
CA GLU A 2 11.31 -29.14 -10.26
C GLU A 2 10.39 -28.42 -9.28
N LYS A 3 10.59 -28.63 -7.98
CA LYS A 3 9.79 -27.95 -6.94
C LYS A 3 10.06 -26.45 -7.05
N VAL A 4 9.03 -25.67 -7.36
CA VAL A 4 9.07 -24.21 -7.21
C VAL A 4 9.38 -23.94 -5.74
N GLY A 5 10.57 -23.39 -5.47
CA GLY A 5 11.03 -23.06 -4.12
C GLY A 5 10.12 -22.01 -3.46
N LYS A 6 10.28 -21.80 -2.15
CA LYS A 6 9.50 -20.84 -1.35
C LYS A 6 9.73 -19.36 -1.74
N ASP A 7 10.39 -19.08 -2.85
CA ASP A 7 10.73 -17.74 -3.35
C ASP A 7 9.51 -16.85 -3.55
N TRP A 8 8.35 -17.44 -3.86
CA TRP A 8 7.09 -16.71 -3.98
C TRP A 8 6.65 -16.08 -2.66
N VAL A 9 6.93 -16.72 -1.52
CA VAL A 9 6.67 -16.16 -0.18
C VAL A 9 7.51 -14.91 0.04
N TYR A 10 8.77 -14.94 -0.38
CA TYR A 10 9.68 -13.79 -0.27
C TYR A 10 9.19 -12.60 -1.10
N GLU A 11 8.72 -12.82 -2.32
CA GLU A 11 8.14 -11.76 -3.16
C GLU A 11 6.91 -11.11 -2.50
N VAL A 12 6.03 -11.93 -1.91
CA VAL A 12 4.85 -11.39 -1.23
C VAL A 12 5.22 -10.64 0.05
N LEU A 13 6.17 -11.17 0.82
CA LEU A 13 6.69 -10.50 2.01
C LEU A 13 7.32 -9.16 1.64
N LYS A 14 8.14 -9.11 0.60
CA LYS A 14 8.75 -7.87 0.10
C LYS A 14 7.70 -6.83 -0.30
N ALA A 15 6.69 -7.26 -1.07
CA ALA A 15 5.58 -6.40 -1.48
C ALA A 15 4.76 -5.89 -0.28
N SER A 16 4.52 -6.73 0.72
CA SER A 16 3.79 -6.39 1.93
C SER A 16 4.59 -5.44 2.83
N THR A 17 5.90 -5.64 2.96
CA THR A 17 6.81 -4.73 3.69
C THR A 17 6.84 -3.34 3.05
N LEU A 18 6.85 -3.26 1.72
CA LEU A 18 6.77 -1.97 1.01
C LEU A 18 5.45 -1.25 1.31
N LEU A 19 4.31 -1.96 1.27
CA LEU A 19 3.01 -1.38 1.62
C LEU A 19 2.99 -0.90 3.08
N LEU A 20 3.52 -1.69 4.01
CA LEU A 20 3.66 -1.32 5.43
C LEU A 20 4.51 -0.06 5.60
N HIS A 21 5.62 0.05 4.87
CA HIS A 21 6.46 1.23 4.89
C HIS A 21 5.70 2.46 4.38
N CYS A 22 5.01 2.36 3.24
CA CYS A 22 4.17 3.45 2.73
C CYS A 22 3.07 3.86 3.73
N ALA A 23 2.44 2.89 4.41
CA ALA A 23 1.46 3.16 5.45
C ALA A 23 2.06 3.89 6.65
N SER A 24 3.21 3.44 7.16
CA SER A 24 3.88 4.12 8.26
C SER A 24 4.24 5.57 7.92
N SER A 25 4.77 5.81 6.71
CA SER A 25 5.12 7.16 6.26
C SER A 25 3.89 8.05 6.10
N PHE A 26 2.79 7.51 5.55
CA PHE A 26 1.54 8.25 5.44
C PHE A 26 0.94 8.59 6.81
N PHE A 27 0.90 7.65 7.75
CA PHE A 27 0.41 7.92 9.10
C PHE A 27 1.26 8.94 9.83
N PHE A 28 2.58 8.92 9.65
CA PHE A 28 3.45 9.96 10.18
C PHE A 28 3.11 11.34 9.60
N ILE A 29 2.94 11.45 8.28
CA ILE A 29 2.50 12.69 7.63
C ILE A 29 1.15 13.14 8.18
N VAL A 30 0.17 12.24 8.28
CA VAL A 30 -1.15 12.57 8.84
C VAL A 30 -1.05 13.08 10.28
N GLN A 31 -0.19 12.50 11.13
CA GLN A 31 0.03 12.99 12.48
C GLN A 31 0.62 14.40 12.50
N VAL A 32 1.61 14.69 11.65
CA VAL A 32 2.19 16.04 11.51
C VAL A 32 1.11 17.04 11.09
N PHE A 33 0.28 16.68 10.12
CA PHE A 33 -0.78 17.55 9.62
C PHE A 33 -1.90 17.74 10.65
N ALA A 34 -2.27 16.69 11.38
CA ALA A 34 -3.24 16.76 12.48
C ALA A 34 -2.77 17.70 13.60
N ALA A 35 -1.47 17.74 13.88
CA ALA A 35 -0.91 18.66 14.87
C ALA A 35 -0.97 20.13 14.43
N VAL A 36 -0.99 20.40 13.11
CA VAL A 36 -1.04 21.76 12.55
C VAL A 36 -2.48 22.24 12.33
N PHE A 37 -3.32 21.42 11.70
CA PHE A 37 -4.71 21.79 11.34
C PHE A 37 -5.75 21.43 12.40
N GLY A 38 -5.39 20.59 13.37
CA GLY A 38 -6.33 19.90 14.23
C GLY A 38 -6.79 18.57 13.62
N SER A 39 -7.12 17.61 14.48
CA SER A 39 -7.54 16.25 14.08
C SER A 39 -8.91 16.18 13.39
N ASP A 40 -9.69 17.26 13.49
CA ASP A 40 -11.05 17.34 12.97
C ASP A 40 -11.12 17.96 11.57
N ASP A 41 -9.97 18.25 10.95
CA ASP A 41 -9.93 18.73 9.58
C ASP A 41 -10.57 17.67 8.62
N PRO A 42 -11.64 18.04 7.90
CA PRO A 42 -12.41 17.10 7.10
C PRO A 42 -11.61 16.54 5.91
N LEU A 43 -10.65 17.31 5.39
CA LEU A 43 -9.78 16.85 4.30
C LEU A 43 -8.81 15.79 4.80
N LEU A 44 -8.22 16.00 5.98
CA LEU A 44 -7.32 15.04 6.63
C LEU A 44 -8.05 13.75 6.97
N GLN A 45 -9.26 13.83 7.53
CA GLN A 45 -10.08 12.66 7.84
C GLN A 45 -10.46 11.89 6.57
N HIS A 46 -10.94 12.57 5.54
CA HIS A 46 -11.34 11.93 4.28
C HIS A 46 -10.15 11.21 3.61
N ASN A 47 -9.00 11.89 3.47
CA ASN A 47 -7.81 11.28 2.87
C ASN A 47 -7.30 10.08 3.69
N SER A 48 -7.37 10.14 5.02
CA SER A 48 -6.98 9.04 5.90
C SER A 48 -7.88 7.82 5.75
N VAL A 49 -9.20 8.03 5.65
CA VAL A 49 -10.16 6.93 5.42
C VAL A 49 -9.94 6.29 4.05
N VAL A 50 -9.75 7.11 3.00
CA VAL A 50 -9.47 6.61 1.64
C VAL A 50 -8.16 5.84 1.60
N PHE A 51 -7.11 6.37 2.24
CA PHE A 51 -5.82 5.68 2.38
C PHE A 51 -5.99 4.32 3.04
N LEU A 52 -6.65 4.28 4.20
CA LEU A 52 -6.84 3.04 4.98
C LEU A 52 -7.61 1.98 4.19
N ARG A 53 -8.64 2.37 3.43
CA ARG A 53 -9.41 1.44 2.58
C ARG A 53 -8.53 0.82 1.50
N VAL A 54 -7.75 1.63 0.79
CA VAL A 54 -6.85 1.14 -0.26
C VAL A 54 -5.73 0.30 0.32
N PHE A 55 -5.09 0.75 1.41
CA PHE A 55 -4.07 -0.03 2.11
C PHE A 55 -4.60 -1.39 2.56
N ARG A 56 -5.77 -1.42 3.21
CA ARG A 56 -6.40 -2.66 3.63
C ARG A 56 -6.63 -3.58 2.42
N ALA A 57 -7.28 -3.09 1.37
CA ALA A 57 -7.55 -3.90 0.18
C ALA A 57 -6.26 -4.51 -0.41
N SER A 58 -5.23 -3.70 -0.59
CA SER A 58 -3.97 -4.12 -1.19
C SER A 58 -3.16 -5.07 -0.30
N PHE A 59 -3.14 -4.82 1.00
CA PHE A 59 -2.48 -5.68 1.97
C PHE A 59 -3.18 -7.05 2.08
N PHE A 60 -4.51 -7.07 2.09
CA PHE A 60 -5.28 -8.31 2.04
C PHE A 60 -5.07 -9.07 0.73
N CYS A 61 -5.09 -8.40 -0.43
CA CYS A 61 -4.81 -9.06 -1.71
C CYS A 61 -3.41 -9.71 -1.73
N ASN A 62 -2.40 -9.06 -1.15
CA ASN A 62 -1.07 -9.63 -1.03
C ASN A 62 -1.06 -10.82 -0.05
N LEU A 63 -1.64 -10.69 1.15
CA LEU A 63 -1.70 -11.79 2.14
C LEU A 63 -2.52 -12.99 1.70
N VAL A 64 -3.68 -12.78 1.07
CA VAL A 64 -4.49 -13.84 0.45
C VAL A 64 -3.66 -14.55 -0.61
N GLY A 65 -2.82 -13.83 -1.34
CA GLY A 65 -1.82 -14.44 -2.21
C GLY A 65 -0.89 -15.42 -1.47
N VAL A 66 -0.43 -15.10 -0.25
CA VAL A 66 0.41 -16.00 0.55
C VAL A 66 -0.32 -17.28 0.96
N PHE A 67 -1.55 -17.13 1.46
CA PHE A 67 -2.27 -18.24 2.08
C PHE A 67 -3.08 -19.09 1.10
N CYS A 68 -3.55 -18.50 0.01
CA CYS A 68 -4.47 -19.14 -0.92
C CYS A 68 -3.81 -19.60 -2.22
N VAL A 69 -2.63 -19.07 -2.58
CA VAL A 69 -1.96 -19.41 -3.84
C VAL A 69 -0.67 -20.16 -3.54
N ASN A 70 -0.70 -21.47 -3.71
CA ASN A 70 0.50 -22.30 -3.76
C ASN A 70 0.76 -22.65 -5.24
N PRO A 71 1.57 -21.84 -5.96
CA PRO A 71 1.75 -22.03 -7.39
C PRO A 71 2.40 -23.39 -7.66
N SER A 72 1.67 -24.25 -8.36
CA SER A 72 2.08 -25.61 -8.66
C SER A 72 3.00 -25.69 -9.89
N SER A 73 2.97 -24.66 -10.73
CA SER A 73 3.79 -24.54 -11.95
C SER A 73 4.55 -23.21 -12.03
N ARG A 74 5.64 -23.19 -12.79
CA ARG A 74 6.40 -21.96 -13.10
C ARG A 74 5.53 -20.88 -13.76
N ARG A 75 4.53 -21.28 -14.56
CA ARG A 75 3.61 -20.34 -15.24
C ARG A 75 2.68 -19.65 -14.24
N GLU A 76 2.11 -20.41 -13.31
CA GLU A 76 1.27 -19.88 -12.22
C GLU A 76 2.06 -18.93 -11.32
N TYR A 77 3.28 -19.33 -10.94
CA TYR A 77 4.19 -18.46 -10.18
C TYR A 77 4.43 -17.13 -10.90
N HIS A 78 4.67 -17.16 -12.22
CA HIS A 78 4.98 -15.95 -12.95
C HIS A 78 3.78 -15.00 -13.10
N LEU A 79 2.57 -15.55 -13.28
CA LEU A 79 1.33 -14.79 -13.27
C LEU A 79 1.06 -14.18 -11.89
N PHE A 80 1.23 -14.97 -10.84
CA PHE A 80 1.05 -14.53 -9.46
C PHE A 80 2.03 -13.40 -9.07
N LYS A 81 3.31 -13.55 -9.43
CA LYS A 81 4.32 -12.51 -9.24
C LYS A 81 3.95 -11.21 -9.95
N LYS A 82 3.46 -11.29 -11.20
CA LYS A 82 2.98 -10.10 -11.94
C LYS A 82 1.78 -9.46 -11.26
N PHE A 83 0.82 -10.26 -10.79
CA PHE A 83 -0.37 -9.77 -10.10
C PHE A 83 -0.03 -8.99 -8.82
N ILE A 84 0.81 -9.55 -7.94
CA ILE A 84 1.27 -8.86 -6.73
C ILE A 84 1.98 -7.56 -7.09
N HIS A 85 2.86 -7.60 -8.08
CA HIS A 85 3.59 -6.42 -8.52
C HIS A 85 2.64 -5.30 -8.98
N ILE A 86 1.63 -5.64 -9.80
CA ILE A 86 0.62 -4.68 -10.27
C ILE A 86 -0.13 -4.05 -9.09
N ILE A 87 -0.62 -4.86 -8.14
CA ILE A 87 -1.33 -4.34 -6.96
C ILE A 87 -0.43 -3.42 -6.16
N SER A 88 0.80 -3.83 -5.88
CA SER A 88 1.75 -3.01 -5.12
C SER A 88 2.08 -1.70 -5.82
N VAL A 89 2.28 -1.70 -7.14
CA VAL A 89 2.56 -0.48 -7.92
C VAL A 89 1.36 0.46 -7.89
N ILE A 90 0.16 -0.02 -8.22
CA ILE A 90 -1.05 0.82 -8.25
C ILE A 90 -1.31 1.45 -6.87
N SER A 91 -1.17 0.65 -5.81
CA SER A 91 -1.37 1.12 -4.43
C SER A 91 -0.36 2.18 -4.04
N SER A 92 0.92 1.95 -4.36
CA SER A 92 2.00 2.90 -4.07
C SER A 92 1.82 4.21 -4.83
N SER A 93 1.43 4.16 -6.11
CA SER A 93 1.11 5.36 -6.90
C SER A 93 -0.08 6.11 -6.30
N PHE A 94 -1.12 5.41 -5.85
CA PHE A 94 -2.28 6.03 -5.23
C PHE A 94 -1.91 6.71 -3.90
N PHE A 95 -1.08 6.07 -3.07
CA PHE A 95 -0.58 6.65 -1.83
C PHE A 95 0.27 7.89 -2.07
N MET A 96 1.12 7.88 -3.10
CA MET A 96 1.89 9.05 -3.49
C MET A 96 0.97 10.21 -3.87
N VAL A 97 -0.07 9.96 -4.68
CA VAL A 97 -1.05 10.99 -5.06
C VAL A 97 -1.77 11.56 -3.84
N LEU A 98 -2.20 10.71 -2.90
CA LEU A 98 -2.83 11.17 -1.66
C LEU A 98 -1.89 12.04 -0.82
N GLY A 99 -0.63 11.63 -0.67
CA GLY A 99 0.39 12.41 0.03
C GLY A 99 0.64 13.77 -0.64
N CYS A 100 0.76 13.81 -1.96
CA CYS A 100 0.91 15.06 -2.71
C CYS A 100 -0.32 15.96 -2.56
N ARG A 101 -1.54 15.41 -2.59
CA ARG A 101 -2.77 16.20 -2.39
C ARG A 101 -2.80 16.84 -1.01
N LEU A 102 -2.46 16.09 0.05
CA LEU A 102 -2.34 16.64 1.40
C LEU A 102 -1.33 17.77 1.45
N TRP A 103 -0.12 17.56 0.90
CA TRP A 103 0.93 18.58 0.87
C TRP A 103 0.50 19.86 0.15
N ILE A 104 -0.08 19.75 -1.04
CA ILE A 104 -0.57 20.90 -1.81
C ILE A 104 -1.62 21.66 -1.01
N SER A 105 -2.59 20.95 -0.44
CA SER A 105 -3.64 21.57 0.38
C SER A 105 -3.06 22.29 1.60
N PHE A 106 -2.02 21.74 2.23
CA PHE A 106 -1.31 22.42 3.31
C PHE A 106 -0.65 23.72 2.84
N THR A 107 0.12 23.67 1.75
CA THR A 107 0.82 24.85 1.24
C THR A 107 -0.13 25.93 0.76
N ALA A 108 -1.33 25.56 0.28
CA ALA A 108 -2.35 26.52 -0.13
C ALA A 108 -3.03 27.21 1.06
N GLN A 109 -3.12 26.54 2.21
CA GLN A 109 -3.72 27.08 3.44
C GLN A 109 -2.71 27.85 4.31
N HIS A 110 -1.41 27.61 4.13
CA HIS A 110 -0.32 28.30 4.82
C HIS A 110 0.73 28.82 3.81
N PRO A 111 0.44 29.95 3.13
CA PRO A 111 1.38 30.58 2.18
C PRO A 111 2.62 31.18 2.87
#